data_AF-A0A137P927-F1
#
_entry.id   AF-A0A137P927-F1
#
_cell.length_a   1.000
_cell.length_b   1.000
_cell.length_c   1.000
_cell.angle_alpha   90.00
_cell.angle_beta   90.00
_cell.angle_gamma   90.00
#
_symmetry.space_group_name_H-M   'P 1'
#
loop_
_entity.id
_entity.type
_entity.pdbx_description
1 polymer ?
#
loop_
_entity_poly.entity_id
_entity_poly.type
_entity_poly.pdbx_seq_one_letter_code
_entity_poly.pdbx_strand_id
1 'polypeptide(L)'
;MGFNSNRLKVQLKLSINRLNHLKAKKRSQNEHQRRAIATMLEQQQLESAKIRVEHIIREDYAIEALDMLQLYVELVLARFGILDQLKTCDDSLKESIQSILYASPRCAEVKELMLIREQLTYKYGKEFVLNSLENKENLVNPRLVHKLTIQTPDPFLVEQYLKEIAKMYNIKLSGQLSDPLLVRLE
;
A
#
# COMPACT_ATOMS: atom_id res chain seq x y z
N MET A 1 -18.57 19.08 -16.27
CA MET A 1 -17.21 19.61 -16.52
C MET A 1 -16.46 18.59 -17.37
N GLY A 2 -15.54 19.00 -18.25
CA GLY A 2 -14.79 18.09 -19.15
C GLY A 2 -13.35 17.85 -18.68
N PHE A 3 -12.57 17.13 -19.50
CA PHE A 3 -11.16 16.88 -19.22
C PHE A 3 -10.36 18.19 -19.18
N ASN A 4 -9.55 18.37 -18.14
CA ASN A 4 -8.62 19.49 -17.99
C ASN A 4 -7.22 18.97 -17.69
N SER A 5 -6.35 19.08 -18.69
CA SER A 5 -4.97 18.59 -18.64
C SER A 5 -4.14 19.22 -17.51
N ASN A 6 -4.20 20.55 -17.39
CA ASN A 6 -3.47 21.26 -16.32
C ASN A 6 -3.93 20.81 -14.93
N ARG A 7 -5.25 20.62 -14.74
CA ARG A 7 -5.81 20.10 -13.50
C ARG A 7 -5.27 18.72 -13.19
N LEU A 8 -5.28 17.79 -14.16
CA LEU A 8 -4.71 16.45 -13.97
C LEU A 8 -3.22 16.51 -13.58
N LYS A 9 -2.42 17.31 -14.30
CA LYS A 9 -0.98 17.48 -14.02
C LYS A 9 -0.72 17.99 -12.60
N VAL A 10 -1.51 18.96 -12.15
CA VAL A 10 -1.44 19.47 -10.77
C VAL A 10 -1.81 18.39 -9.76
N GLN A 11 -2.89 17.62 -9.99
CA GLN A 11 -3.30 16.56 -9.08
C GLN A 11 -2.25 15.44 -8.98
N LEU A 12 -1.59 15.07 -10.08
CA LEU A 12 -0.46 14.13 -10.05
C LEU A 12 0.66 14.63 -9.12
N LYS A 13 1.09 15.90 -9.25
CA LYS A 13 2.10 16.50 -8.37
C LYS A 13 1.68 16.54 -6.90
N LEU A 14 0.44 16.95 -6.64
CA LEU A 14 -0.09 17.01 -5.27
C LEU A 14 -0.18 15.62 -4.64
N SER A 15 -0.56 14.60 -5.42
CA SER A 15 -0.64 13.22 -4.96
C SER A 15 0.73 12.67 -4.54
N ILE A 16 1.82 13.00 -5.25
CA ILE A 16 3.19 12.61 -4.84
C ILE A 16 3.53 13.18 -3.45
N ASN A 17 3.28 14.47 -3.22
CA ASN A 17 3.51 15.10 -1.93
C ASN A 17 2.66 14.47 -0.82
N ARG A 18 1.37 14.22 -1.10
CA ARG A 18 0.46 13.55 -0.17
C ARG A 18 0.95 12.14 0.20
N LEU A 19 1.36 11.35 -0.79
CA LEU A 19 1.89 10.00 -0.61
C LEU A 19 3.13 10.01 0.27
N ASN A 20 4.09 10.92 0.02
CA ASN A 20 5.29 11.06 0.85
C ASN A 20 4.96 11.38 2.32
N HIS A 21 4.09 12.36 2.56
CA HIS A 21 3.67 12.70 3.92
C HIS A 21 2.94 11.56 4.62
N LEU A 22 2.04 10.87 3.91
CA LEU A 22 1.27 9.76 4.47
C LEU A 22 2.18 8.60 4.87
N LYS A 23 3.13 8.22 3.99
CA LYS A 23 4.10 7.18 4.29
C LYS A 23 4.99 7.53 5.48
N ALA A 24 5.52 8.77 5.53
CA ALA A 24 6.34 9.22 6.64
C ALA A 24 5.57 9.15 7.98
N LYS A 25 4.31 9.59 7.98
CA LYS A 25 3.41 9.49 9.13
C LYS A 25 3.20 8.04 9.56
N LYS A 26 2.82 7.14 8.63
CA LYS A 26 2.57 5.72 8.93
C LYS A 26 3.82 5.00 9.44
N ARG A 27 5.00 5.26 8.83
CA ARG A 27 6.28 4.70 9.31
C ARG A 27 6.58 5.10 10.76
N SER A 28 6.41 6.38 11.09
CA SER A 28 6.61 6.87 12.47
C SER A 28 5.61 6.28 13.47
N GLN A 29 4.35 6.11 13.06
CA GLN A 29 3.33 5.44 13.86
C GLN A 29 3.68 3.97 14.09
N ASN A 30 4.07 3.23 13.04
CA ASN A 30 4.48 1.83 13.16
C ASN A 30 5.69 1.67 14.07
N GLU A 31 6.67 2.56 14.02
CA GLU A 31 7.82 2.53 14.94
C GLU A 31 7.37 2.64 16.41
N HIS A 32 6.46 3.57 16.72
CA HIS A 32 5.87 3.69 18.06
C HIS A 32 5.10 2.42 18.47
N GLN A 33 4.36 1.80 17.54
CA GLN A 33 3.64 0.56 17.83
C GLN A 33 4.59 -0.61 18.09
N ARG A 34 5.72 -0.71 17.39
CA ARG A 34 6.74 -1.74 17.64
C ARG A 34 7.30 -1.62 19.05
N ARG A 35 7.54 -0.40 19.55
CA ARG A 35 7.94 -0.15 20.95
C ARG A 35 6.87 -0.59 21.94
N ALA A 36 5.61 -0.26 21.68
CA ALA A 36 4.49 -0.68 22.54
C ALA A 36 4.36 -2.22 22.59
N ILE A 37 4.54 -2.91 21.46
CA ILE A 37 4.56 -4.38 21.40
C ILE A 37 5.72 -4.94 22.22
N ALA A 38 6.90 -4.32 22.15
CA ALA A 38 8.04 -4.71 22.98
C ALA A 38 7.67 -4.69 24.48
N THR A 39 7.04 -3.61 24.95
CA THR A 39 6.54 -3.53 26.34
C THR A 39 5.49 -4.60 26.65
N MET A 40 4.58 -4.91 25.72
CA MET A 40 3.59 -5.99 25.91
C MET A 40 4.26 -7.36 26.03
N LEU A 41 5.31 -7.62 25.26
CA LEU A 41 6.07 -8.87 25.32
C LEU A 41 6.80 -9.03 26.65
N GLU A 42 7.37 -7.96 27.21
CA GLU A 42 7.97 -7.98 28.56
C GLU A 42 6.95 -8.30 29.65
N GLN A 43 5.72 -7.83 29.48
CA GLN A 43 4.60 -8.07 30.40
C GLN A 43 3.91 -9.43 30.15
N GLN A 44 4.45 -10.29 29.27
CA GLN A 44 3.88 -11.59 28.90
C GLN A 44 2.46 -11.51 28.32
N GLN A 45 2.08 -10.37 27.73
CA GLN A 45 0.76 -10.14 27.12
C GLN A 45 0.76 -10.56 25.63
N LEU A 46 1.01 -11.86 25.39
CA LEU A 46 1.28 -12.37 24.05
C LEU A 46 0.09 -12.23 23.08
N GLU A 47 -1.13 -12.44 23.55
CA GLU A 47 -2.33 -12.32 22.70
C GLU A 47 -2.59 -10.85 22.27
N SER A 48 -2.40 -9.89 23.18
CA SER A 48 -2.45 -8.46 22.86
C SER A 48 -1.35 -8.06 21.87
N ALA A 49 -0.13 -8.61 22.05
CA ALA A 49 1.00 -8.37 21.15
C ALA A 49 0.72 -8.93 19.74
N LYS A 50 0.13 -10.12 19.61
CA LYS A 50 -0.26 -10.71 18.31
C LYS A 50 -1.24 -9.82 17.55
N ILE A 51 -2.34 -9.40 18.20
CA ILE A 51 -3.34 -8.51 17.58
C ILE A 51 -2.68 -7.21 17.11
N ARG A 52 -1.77 -6.65 17.91
CA ARG A 52 -1.09 -5.41 17.57
C ARG A 52 -0.08 -5.58 16.44
N VAL A 53 0.62 -6.72 16.38
CA VAL A 53 1.52 -7.07 15.27
C VAL A 53 0.76 -7.23 13.96
N GLU A 54 -0.39 -7.89 13.95
CA GLU A 54 -1.19 -8.00 12.73
C GLU A 54 -1.54 -6.61 12.15
N HIS A 55 -1.85 -5.65 13.01
CA HIS A 55 -2.10 -4.28 12.58
C HIS A 55 -0.85 -3.65 11.95
N ILE A 56 0.34 -3.85 12.54
CA ILE A 56 1.60 -3.37 11.96
C ILE A 56 1.87 -3.99 10.59
N ILE A 57 1.66 -5.30 10.44
CA ILE A 57 1.85 -5.98 9.15
C ILE A 57 0.96 -5.37 8.08
N ARG A 58 -0.32 -5.12 8.41
CA ARG A 58 -1.26 -4.46 7.48
C ARG A 58 -0.81 -3.03 7.13
N GLU A 59 -0.31 -2.28 8.09
CA GLU A 59 0.21 -0.92 7.85
C GLU A 59 1.51 -0.93 7.02
N ASP A 60 2.41 -1.90 7.24
CA ASP A 60 3.64 -2.04 6.44
C ASP A 60 3.31 -2.41 4.98
N TYR A 61 2.35 -3.31 4.75
CA TYR A 61 1.81 -3.56 3.40
C TYR A 61 1.19 -2.31 2.78
N ALA A 62 0.45 -1.52 3.56
CA ALA A 62 -0.09 -0.26 3.07
C ALA A 62 1.02 0.72 2.68
N ILE A 63 2.08 0.87 3.48
CA ILE A 63 3.23 1.73 3.17
C ILE A 63 3.91 1.28 1.86
N GLU A 64 4.16 -0.02 1.71
CA GLU A 64 4.75 -0.58 0.49
C GLU A 64 3.85 -0.36 -0.74
N ALA A 65 2.53 -0.49 -0.60
CA ALA A 65 1.59 -0.17 -1.68
C ALA A 65 1.64 1.32 -2.06
N LEU A 66 1.76 2.22 -1.08
CA LEU A 66 1.91 3.65 -1.32
C LEU A 66 3.25 3.99 -2.01
N ASP A 67 4.33 3.26 -1.69
CA ASP A 67 5.62 3.38 -2.38
C ASP A 67 5.48 2.98 -3.86
N MET A 68 4.87 1.82 -4.14
CA MET A 68 4.59 1.38 -5.52
C MET A 68 3.70 2.38 -6.28
N LEU A 69 2.65 2.89 -5.63
CA LEU A 69 1.73 3.85 -6.24
C LEU A 69 2.42 5.17 -6.58
N GLN A 70 3.33 5.65 -5.73
CA GLN A 70 4.10 6.85 -6.03
C GLN A 70 4.94 6.67 -7.30
N LEU A 71 5.61 5.52 -7.48
CA LEU A 71 6.39 5.25 -8.69
C LEU A 71 5.52 5.32 -9.95
N TYR A 72 4.29 4.78 -9.91
CA TYR A 72 3.36 4.86 -11.03
C TYR A 72 2.91 6.30 -11.32
N VAL A 73 2.62 7.08 -10.28
CA VAL A 73 2.26 8.51 -10.43
C VAL A 73 3.43 9.31 -11.00
N GLU A 74 4.65 9.07 -10.54
CA GLU A 74 5.88 9.69 -11.04
C GLU A 74 6.14 9.34 -12.50
N LEU A 75 5.93 8.06 -12.91
CA LEU A 75 6.06 7.65 -14.30
C LEU A 75 5.07 8.38 -15.22
N VAL A 76 3.79 8.42 -14.81
CA VAL A 76 2.75 9.12 -15.57
C VAL A 76 3.05 10.62 -15.66
N LEU A 77 3.55 11.24 -14.59
CA LEU A 77 3.92 12.64 -14.59
C LEU A 77 5.15 12.92 -15.46
N ALA A 78 6.15 12.04 -15.45
CA ALA A 78 7.36 12.16 -16.29
C ALA A 78 7.03 12.04 -17.77
N ARG A 79 6.05 11.21 -18.14
CA ARG A 79 5.58 10.99 -19.51
C ARG A 79 4.26 11.70 -19.80
N PHE A 80 3.97 12.80 -19.09
CA PHE A 80 2.68 13.47 -19.18
C PHE A 80 2.36 13.99 -20.59
N GLY A 81 3.36 14.31 -21.41
CA GLY A 81 3.13 14.72 -22.81
C GLY A 81 2.41 13.67 -23.65
N ILE A 82 2.73 12.38 -23.46
CA ILE A 82 2.07 11.26 -24.13
C ILE A 82 0.61 11.18 -23.68
N LEU A 83 0.40 11.24 -22.36
CA LEU A 83 -0.94 11.26 -21.78
C LEU A 83 -1.75 12.44 -22.32
N ASP A 84 -1.17 13.63 -22.46
CA ASP A 84 -1.91 14.82 -22.86
C ASP A 84 -2.37 14.75 -24.32
N GLN A 85 -1.45 14.39 -25.22
CA GLN A 85 -1.65 14.43 -26.67
C GLN A 85 -2.53 13.29 -27.20
N LEU A 86 -2.40 12.08 -26.64
CA LEU A 86 -3.12 10.92 -27.15
C LEU A 86 -4.55 10.88 -26.62
N LYS A 87 -5.48 10.49 -27.51
CA LYS A 87 -6.90 10.29 -27.15
C LYS A 87 -7.11 8.95 -26.44
N THR A 88 -6.32 7.95 -26.79
CA THR A 88 -6.33 6.61 -26.19
C THR A 88 -5.20 6.47 -25.17
N CYS A 89 -5.35 5.52 -24.24
CA CYS A 89 -4.29 5.21 -23.29
C CYS A 89 -3.15 4.49 -24.01
N ASP A 90 -1.95 5.09 -23.97
CA ASP A 90 -0.74 4.49 -24.51
C ASP A 90 -0.32 3.24 -23.71
N ASP A 91 0.17 2.21 -24.39
CA ASP A 91 0.57 0.96 -23.76
C ASP A 91 1.69 1.16 -22.73
N SER A 92 2.60 2.11 -22.96
CA SER A 92 3.69 2.40 -22.02
C SER A 92 3.23 3.08 -20.73
N LEU A 93 1.99 3.58 -20.69
CA LEU A 93 1.37 4.18 -19.50
C LEU A 93 0.26 3.31 -18.92
N LYS A 94 -0.18 2.27 -19.64
CA LYS A 94 -1.39 1.52 -19.34
C LYS A 94 -1.35 0.88 -17.96
N GLU A 95 -0.27 0.18 -17.61
CA GLU A 95 -0.08 -0.41 -16.27
C GLU A 95 -0.17 0.66 -15.17
N SER A 96 0.52 1.80 -15.35
CA SER A 96 0.58 2.85 -14.33
C SER A 96 -0.77 3.51 -14.12
N ILE A 97 -1.47 3.82 -15.21
CA ILE A 97 -2.80 4.44 -15.17
C ILE A 97 -3.81 3.48 -14.55
N GLN A 98 -3.81 2.20 -14.95
CA GLN A 98 -4.70 1.21 -14.35
C GLN A 98 -4.40 0.99 -12.86
N SER A 99 -3.13 0.97 -12.46
CA SER A 99 -2.73 0.85 -11.05
C SER A 99 -3.20 2.04 -10.20
N ILE A 100 -3.10 3.26 -10.73
CA ILE A 100 -3.62 4.48 -10.07
C ILE A 100 -5.14 4.43 -9.94
N LEU A 101 -5.84 4.02 -11.01
CA LEU A 101 -7.29 3.90 -11.00
C LEU A 101 -7.75 2.84 -10.00
N TYR A 102 -7.14 1.66 -10.01
CA TYR A 102 -7.39 0.58 -9.06
C TYR A 102 -7.17 1.03 -7.60
N ALA A 103 -6.11 1.78 -7.33
CA ALA A 103 -5.82 2.28 -5.99
C ALA A 103 -6.77 3.40 -5.52
N SER A 104 -7.34 4.18 -6.45
CA SER A 104 -8.11 5.38 -6.10
C SER A 104 -9.26 5.19 -5.07
N PRO A 105 -10.13 4.15 -5.15
CA PRO A 105 -11.13 3.91 -4.09
C PRO A 105 -10.56 3.23 -2.84
N ARG A 106 -9.38 2.61 -2.94
CA ARG A 106 -8.74 1.83 -1.85
C ARG A 106 -7.86 2.70 -0.96
N CYS A 107 -7.43 3.86 -1.44
CA CYS A 107 -6.58 4.81 -0.72
C CYS A 107 -7.32 6.11 -0.38
N ALA A 108 -8.37 6.03 0.46
CA ALA A 108 -9.23 7.17 0.80
C ALA A 108 -8.48 8.36 1.45
N GLU A 109 -7.34 8.12 2.09
CA GLU A 109 -6.48 9.15 2.68
C GLU A 109 -5.78 10.05 1.63
N VAL A 110 -5.76 9.63 0.36
CA VAL A 110 -5.12 10.34 -0.76
C VAL A 110 -6.20 10.83 -1.74
N LYS A 111 -6.88 11.92 -1.35
CA LYS A 111 -8.04 12.48 -2.09
C LYS A 111 -7.70 12.86 -3.52
N GLU A 112 -6.45 13.22 -3.80
CA GLU A 112 -5.94 13.59 -5.12
C GLU A 112 -6.11 12.44 -6.13
N LEU A 113 -6.05 11.17 -5.72
CA LEU A 113 -6.27 10.02 -6.60
C LEU A 113 -7.71 9.97 -7.14
N MET A 114 -8.68 10.40 -6.34
CA MET A 114 -10.08 10.48 -6.78
C MET A 114 -10.28 11.57 -7.83
N LEU A 115 -9.56 12.69 -7.68
CA LEU A 115 -9.56 13.78 -8.66
C LEU A 115 -8.82 13.37 -9.94
N ILE A 116 -7.74 12.59 -9.84
CA ILE A 116 -7.07 11.98 -10.98
C ILE A 116 -8.03 11.04 -11.72
N ARG A 117 -8.72 10.15 -11.00
CA ARG A 117 -9.75 9.27 -11.58
C ARG A 117 -10.84 10.05 -12.31
N GLU A 118 -11.32 11.16 -11.73
CA GLU A 118 -12.32 12.03 -12.37
C GLU A 118 -11.82 12.53 -13.73
N GLN A 119 -10.59 13.06 -13.79
CA GLN A 119 -9.99 13.54 -15.02
C GLN A 119 -9.76 12.43 -16.06
N LEU A 120 -9.28 11.25 -15.62
CA LEU A 120 -9.11 10.09 -16.49
C LEU A 120 -10.45 9.55 -17.01
N THR A 121 -11.52 9.66 -16.22
CA THR A 121 -12.89 9.33 -16.66
C THR A 121 -13.34 10.24 -17.79
N TYR A 122 -13.07 11.55 -17.69
CA TYR A 122 -13.37 12.47 -18.78
C TYR A 122 -12.53 12.21 -20.04
N LYS A 123 -11.29 11.73 -19.87
CA LYS A 123 -10.37 11.50 -20.98
C LYS A 123 -10.64 10.19 -21.73
N TYR A 124 -10.75 9.07 -21.01
CA TYR A 124 -10.83 7.73 -21.59
C TYR A 124 -12.22 7.09 -21.49
N GLY A 125 -13.17 7.75 -20.84
CA GLY A 125 -14.53 7.27 -20.69
C GLY A 125 -14.74 6.40 -19.45
N LYS A 126 -16.01 6.23 -19.09
CA LYS A 126 -16.42 5.50 -17.88
C LYS A 126 -16.07 4.02 -17.92
N GLU A 127 -16.25 3.38 -19.07
CA GLU A 127 -16.01 1.95 -19.23
C GLU A 127 -14.54 1.59 -18.97
N PHE A 128 -13.61 2.36 -19.54
CA PHE A 128 -12.17 2.20 -19.29
C PHE A 128 -11.84 2.27 -17.80
N VAL A 129 -12.39 3.27 -17.10
CA VAL A 129 -12.17 3.46 -15.67
C VAL A 129 -12.79 2.33 -14.85
N LEU A 130 -14.01 1.91 -15.15
CA LEU A 130 -14.68 0.79 -14.48
C LEU A 130 -13.88 -0.51 -14.62
N ASN A 131 -13.43 -0.84 -15.84
CA ASN A 131 -12.61 -2.02 -16.09
C ASN A 131 -11.27 -1.97 -15.30
N SER A 132 -10.69 -0.78 -15.15
CA SER A 132 -9.48 -0.57 -14.35
C SER A 132 -9.73 -0.70 -12.84
N LEU A 133 -10.87 -0.23 -12.33
CA LEU A 133 -11.24 -0.33 -10.91
C LEU A 133 -11.41 -1.79 -10.46
N GLU A 134 -11.94 -2.62 -11.36
CA GLU A 134 -12.16 -4.06 -11.18
C GLU A 134 -10.93 -4.91 -11.58
N ASN A 135 -9.88 -4.29 -12.12
CA ASN A 135 -8.70 -4.98 -12.67
C ASN A 135 -9.06 -6.11 -13.66
N LYS A 136 -10.07 -5.90 -14.53
CA LYS A 136 -10.57 -6.96 -15.43
C LYS A 136 -9.52 -7.51 -16.37
N GLU A 137 -8.59 -6.66 -16.81
CA GLU A 137 -7.53 -7.04 -17.75
C GLU A 137 -6.29 -7.62 -17.05
N ASN A 138 -6.29 -7.71 -15.71
CA ASN A 138 -5.15 -8.17 -14.90
C ASN A 138 -3.82 -7.46 -15.20
N LEU A 139 -3.88 -6.17 -15.58
CA LEU A 139 -2.68 -5.37 -15.86
C LEU A 139 -2.13 -4.66 -14.63
N VAL A 140 -2.87 -4.63 -13.51
CA VAL A 140 -2.34 -4.09 -12.26
C VAL A 140 -1.36 -5.10 -11.66
N ASN A 141 -0.20 -4.61 -11.21
CA ASN A 141 0.83 -5.44 -10.60
C ASN A 141 0.24 -6.30 -9.45
N PRO A 142 0.39 -7.63 -9.50
CA PRO A 142 -0.19 -8.53 -8.50
C PRO A 142 0.25 -8.21 -7.06
N ARG A 143 1.46 -7.67 -6.87
CA ARG A 143 1.94 -7.25 -5.54
C ARG A 143 1.16 -6.05 -5.02
N LEU A 144 0.81 -5.10 -5.89
CA LEU A 144 -0.02 -3.95 -5.51
C LEU A 144 -1.43 -4.41 -5.15
N VAL A 145 -2.02 -5.30 -5.97
CA VAL A 145 -3.35 -5.89 -5.72
C VAL A 145 -3.38 -6.58 -4.36
N HIS A 146 -2.39 -7.44 -4.09
CA HIS A 146 -2.25 -8.14 -2.83
C HIS A 146 -2.19 -7.18 -1.63
N LYS A 147 -1.33 -6.15 -1.70
CA LYS A 147 -1.12 -5.19 -0.60
C LYS A 147 -2.27 -4.22 -0.37
N LEU A 148 -3.04 -3.89 -1.41
CA LEU A 148 -4.22 -3.01 -1.30
C LEU A 148 -5.50 -3.78 -0.94
N THR A 149 -5.47 -5.11 -0.98
CA THR A 149 -6.60 -5.94 -0.55
C THR A 149 -6.47 -6.21 0.94
N ILE A 150 -7.59 -6.16 1.67
CA ILE A 150 -7.61 -6.55 3.08
C ILE A 150 -7.29 -8.03 3.14
N GLN A 151 -6.16 -8.36 3.74
CA GLN A 151 -5.75 -9.74 3.99
C GLN A 151 -5.49 -9.95 5.48
N THR A 152 -5.86 -11.13 5.96
CA THR A 152 -5.43 -11.60 7.28
C THR A 152 -3.95 -11.99 7.15
N PRO A 153 -3.05 -11.41 7.97
CA PRO A 153 -1.65 -11.84 7.99
C PRO A 153 -1.54 -13.33 8.31
N ASP A 154 -0.59 -14.00 7.64
CA ASP A 154 -0.30 -15.40 7.92
C ASP A 154 0.22 -15.56 9.37
N PRO A 155 -0.24 -16.56 10.15
CA PRO A 155 0.21 -16.77 11.52
C PRO A 155 1.73 -16.90 11.65
N PHE A 156 2.39 -17.54 10.69
CA PHE A 156 3.85 -17.64 10.67
C PHE A 156 4.49 -16.25 10.52
N LEU A 157 3.92 -15.38 9.68
CA LEU A 157 4.41 -14.00 9.52
C LEU A 157 4.25 -13.19 10.81
N VAL A 158 3.13 -13.37 11.53
CA VAL A 158 2.91 -12.75 12.85
C VAL A 158 3.98 -13.17 13.84
N GLU A 159 4.29 -14.47 13.92
CA GLU A 159 5.35 -14.99 14.79
C GLU A 159 6.72 -14.44 14.43
N GLN A 160 7.06 -14.39 13.14
CA GLN A 160 8.33 -13.81 12.68
C GLN A 160 8.44 -12.34 13.07
N TYR A 161 7.37 -11.55 12.93
CA TYR A 161 7.35 -10.16 13.36
C TYR A 161 7.55 -10.01 14.89
N LEU A 162 6.90 -10.85 15.69
CA LEU A 162 7.08 -10.86 17.15
C LEU A 162 8.53 -11.21 17.54
N LYS A 163 9.13 -12.21 16.88
CA LYS A 163 10.52 -12.62 17.08
C LYS A 163 11.50 -11.50 16.73
N GLU A 164 11.32 -10.85 15.58
CA GLU A 164 12.16 -9.73 15.17
C GLU A 164 12.01 -8.52 16.11
N ILE A 165 10.79 -8.18 16.55
CA ILE A 165 10.58 -7.11 17.53
C ILE A 165 11.26 -7.47 18.85
N ALA A 166 11.06 -8.67 19.38
CA ALA A 166 11.71 -9.10 20.61
C ALA A 166 13.24 -9.01 20.53
N LYS A 167 13.82 -9.43 19.41
CA LYS A 167 15.26 -9.34 19.13
C LYS A 167 15.74 -7.89 19.08
N MET A 168 15.03 -7.00 18.38
CA MET A 168 15.39 -5.58 18.28
C MET A 168 15.42 -4.87 19.64
N TYR A 169 14.57 -5.28 20.58
CA TYR A 169 14.48 -4.68 21.92
C TYR A 169 15.12 -5.56 23.02
N ASN A 170 15.86 -6.61 22.67
CA ASN A 170 16.56 -7.53 23.60
C ASN A 170 15.64 -8.21 24.63
N ILE A 171 14.40 -8.55 24.23
CA ILE A 171 13.42 -9.22 25.08
C ILE A 171 13.59 -10.74 24.95
N LYS A 172 13.66 -11.44 26.08
CA LYS A 172 13.63 -12.91 26.12
C LYS A 172 12.20 -13.39 25.97
N LEU A 173 11.85 -13.93 24.82
CA LEU A 173 10.56 -14.60 24.62
C LEU A 173 10.51 -15.87 25.47
N SER A 174 9.45 -16.02 26.27
CA SER A 174 9.14 -17.29 26.93
C SER A 174 8.81 -18.34 25.87
N GLY A 175 9.11 -19.62 26.14
CA GLY A 175 9.14 -20.73 25.16
C GLY A 175 7.84 -21.09 24.42
N GLN A 176 6.81 -20.24 24.43
CA GLN A 176 5.56 -20.40 23.70
C GLN A 176 5.64 -19.99 22.21
N LEU A 177 6.72 -19.31 21.79
CA LEU A 177 7.03 -19.04 20.37
C LEU A 177 8.07 -20.04 19.83
N SER A 178 7.96 -21.29 20.28
CA SER A 178 8.90 -22.37 19.96
C SER A 178 9.04 -22.55 18.45
N ASP A 179 10.29 -22.77 18.06
CA ASP A 179 10.73 -23.01 16.70
C ASP A 179 9.92 -24.15 16.05
N PRO A 180 9.26 -23.96 14.89
CA PRO A 180 8.60 -25.05 14.18
C PRO A 180 9.56 -26.22 13.88
N LEU A 181 10.87 -25.99 13.91
CA LEU A 181 11.91 -26.99 13.69
C LEU A 181 12.25 -27.83 14.94
N LEU A 182 11.84 -27.42 16.15
CA LEU A 182 12.11 -28.19 17.38
C LEU A 182 11.05 -29.26 17.68
N VAL A 183 9.90 -29.24 17.01
CA VAL A 183 8.81 -30.22 17.21
C VAL A 183 8.98 -31.49 16.32
N ARG A 184 10.02 -31.54 15.48
CA ARG A 184 10.25 -32.65 14.53
C ARG A 184 11.33 -33.68 14.93
N LEU A 185 11.79 -33.65 16.18
CA LEU A 185 12.84 -34.56 16.66
C LEU A 185 12.44 -35.39 17.89
N GLU A 186 11.14 -35.66 18.07
CA GLU A 186 10.69 -36.77 18.94
C GLU A 186 10.63 -38.09 18.15
#